data_AF-E4PLJ8-F1
#
_entry.id   AF-E4PLJ8-F1
#
_cell.length_a   1.000
_cell.length_b   1.000
_cell.length_c   1.000
_cell.angle_alpha   90.00
_cell.angle_beta   90.00
_cell.angle_gamma   90.00
#
_symmetry.space_group_name_H-M   'P 1'
#
loop_
_entity.id
_entity.type
_entity.pdbx_description
1 polymer ?
#
loop_
_entity_poly.entity_id
_entity_poly.type
_entity_poly.pdbx_seq_one_letter_code
_entity_poly.pdbx_strand_id
1 'polypeptide(L)' 'MDGEDWVVEVGQPWRNDRVGLTKEMLSQGQEITVHGHRSARENERLVKAERVVIDGQDYNLYPGRTS' A
#
# COMPACT_ATOMS: atom_id res chain seq x y z
N MET A 1 3.44 20.04 11.57
CA MET A 1 3.70 18.60 11.52
C MET A 1 4.97 18.42 10.73
N ASP A 2 6.04 17.95 11.38
CA ASP A 2 7.27 17.55 10.70
C ASP A 2 7.07 16.14 10.13
N GLY A 3 6.29 16.07 9.05
CA GLY A 3 6.04 14.84 8.30
C GLY A 3 6.73 14.91 6.95
N GLU A 4 7.25 13.78 6.48
CA GLU A 4 7.69 13.64 5.10
C GLU A 4 6.55 13.04 4.27
N ASP A 5 6.31 13.57 3.08
CA ASP A 5 5.34 12.97 2.15
C ASP A 5 5.94 11.73 1.47
N TRP A 6 5.22 10.61 1.56
CA TRP A 6 5.57 9.34 0.92
C TRP A 6 4.52 8.95 -0.12
N VAL A 7 4.98 8.40 -1.23
CA VAL A 7 4.13 7.77 -2.24
C VAL A 7 4.03 6.28 -1.96
N VAL A 8 2.81 5.77 -1.82
CA VAL A 8 2.54 4.34 -1.74
C VAL A 8 1.97 3.87 -3.07
N GLU A 9 2.73 3.06 -3.80
CA GLU A 9 2.26 2.39 -5.00
C GLU A 9 1.53 1.10 -4.63
N VAL A 10 0.21 1.10 -4.76
CA VAL A 10 -0.65 -0.09 -4.55
C VAL A 10 -0.76 -0.99 -5.79
N GLY A 11 0.13 -0.81 -6.77
CA GLY A 11 0.17 -1.62 -7.99
C GLY A 11 -0.98 -1.34 -8.98
N GLN A 12 -1.14 -2.23 -9.95
CA GLN A 12 -2.15 -2.10 -11.01
C GLN A 12 -3.57 -2.37 -10.45
N PRO A 13 -4.61 -1.64 -10.93
CA PRO A 13 -5.97 -1.72 -10.38
C PRO A 13 -6.53 -3.13 -10.22
N TRP A 14 -6.29 -4.02 -11.18
CA TRP A 14 -6.79 -5.39 -11.15
C TRP A 14 -6.30 -6.22 -9.95
N ARG A 15 -5.16 -5.87 -9.33
CA ARG A 15 -4.69 -6.52 -8.10
C ARG A 15 -5.55 -6.13 -6.92
N ASN A 16 -5.93 -4.85 -6.85
CA ASN A 16 -6.77 -4.31 -5.79
C ASN A 16 -8.18 -4.89 -5.89
N ASP A 17 -8.74 -4.92 -7.11
CA ASP A 17 -10.06 -5.48 -7.39
C ASP A 17 -10.17 -6.94 -6.94
N ARG A 18 -9.11 -7.74 -7.19
CA ARG A 18 -9.06 -9.17 -6.80
C ARG A 18 -9.16 -9.40 -5.29
N VAL A 19 -8.73 -8.44 -4.48
CA VAL A 19 -8.78 -8.53 -3.01
C VAL A 19 -9.82 -7.60 -2.40
N GLY A 20 -10.65 -6.96 -3.22
CA GLY A 20 -11.69 -6.04 -2.75
C GLY A 20 -11.15 -4.75 -2.13
N LEU A 21 -9.90 -4.36 -2.42
CA LEU A 21 -9.35 -3.08 -1.98
C LEU A 21 -9.88 -1.97 -2.91
N THR A 22 -10.81 -1.15 -2.45
CA THR A 22 -11.39 -0.09 -3.28
C THR A 22 -10.68 1.25 -3.08
N LYS A 23 -10.93 2.22 -3.96
CA LYS A 23 -10.35 3.57 -3.83
C LYS A 23 -10.92 4.32 -2.64
N GLU A 24 -12.19 4.11 -2.32
CA GLU A 24 -12.87 4.70 -1.17
C GLU A 24 -12.21 4.30 0.15
N MET A 25 -11.70 3.07 0.23
CA MET A 25 -10.93 2.58 1.38
C MET A 25 -9.54 3.21 1.49
N LEU A 26 -9.05 3.90 0.46
CA LEU A 26 -7.78 4.63 0.45
C LEU A 26 -8.01 6.15 0.43
N SER A 27 -9.18 6.59 0.88
CA SER A 27 -9.54 8.00 0.94
C SER A 27 -8.80 8.74 2.05
N GLN A 28 -8.75 10.07 1.95
CA GLN A 28 -8.09 10.91 2.94
C GLN A 28 -8.73 10.72 4.32
N GLY A 29 -7.91 10.64 5.36
CA GLY A 29 -8.34 10.42 6.74
C GLY A 29 -8.42 8.95 7.14
N GLN A 30 -8.31 8.00 6.20
CA GLN A 30 -8.17 6.58 6.54
C GLN A 30 -6.76 6.29 7.08
N GLU A 31 -6.69 5.64 8.23
CA GLU A 31 -5.45 5.05 8.73
C GLU A 31 -5.23 3.69 8.06
N ILE A 32 -4.01 3.47 7.55
CA ILE A 32 -3.60 2.21 6.92
C ILE A 32 -2.20 1.82 7.39
N THR A 33 -1.92 0.51 7.41
CA THR A 33 -0.55 -0.01 7.49
C THR A 33 -0.15 -0.63 6.16
N VAL A 34 1.06 -0.33 5.68
CA VAL A 34 1.57 -0.82 4.41
C VAL A 34 2.80 -1.68 4.65
N HIS A 35 2.76 -2.91 4.12
CA HIS A 35 3.94 -3.77 4.03
C HIS A 35 4.42 -3.78 2.58
N GLY A 36 5.70 -3.55 2.38
CA GLY A 36 6.27 -3.48 1.04
C GLY A 36 7.72 -3.07 1.03
N HIS A 37 8.23 -2.79 -0.17
CA HIS A 37 9.61 -2.42 -0.37
C HIS A 37 9.75 -0.93 -0.64
N ARG A 38 10.62 -0.27 0.12
CA ARG A 38 11.07 1.09 -0.18
C ARG A 38 11.86 1.11 -1.49
N SER A 39 11.74 2.19 -2.26
CA SER A 39 12.59 2.42 -3.42
C SER A 39 14.07 2.36 -3.04
N ALA A 40 14.88 1.76 -3.91
CA ALA A 40 16.33 1.71 -3.74
C ALA A 40 17.00 3.06 -4.04
N ARG A 41 16.27 4.02 -4.66
CA ARG A 41 16.80 5.36 -4.93
C ARG A 41 16.69 6.21 -3.67
N GLU A 42 17.81 6.75 -3.23
CA GLU A 42 17.91 7.48 -1.96
C GLU A 42 17.02 8.73 -1.92
N ASN A 43 16.79 9.36 -3.07
CA ASN A 43 15.97 10.56 -3.24
C ASN A 43 14.47 10.25 -3.50
N GLU A 44 14.05 8.99 -3.46
CA GLU A 44 12.65 8.60 -3.58
C GLU A 44 12.07 8.21 -2.21
N ARG A 45 10.95 8.85 -1.86
CA ARG A 45 10.09 8.47 -0.74
C ARG A 45 8.92 7.65 -1.27
N LEU A 46 9.25 6.47 -1.80
CA LEU A 46 8.29 5.59 -2.46
C LEU A 46 8.33 4.20 -1.83
N VAL A 47 7.16 3.65 -1.54
CA VAL A 47 6.97 2.26 -1.13
C VAL A 47 6.10 1.55 -2.16
N LYS A 48 6.58 0.40 -2.65
CA LYS A 48 5.76 -0.54 -3.42
C LYS A 48 5.06 -1.48 -2.46
N ALA A 49 3.74 -1.34 -2.34
CA ALA A 49 2.95 -2.15 -1.41
C ALA A 49 2.83 -3.59 -1.93
N GLU A 50 3.02 -4.54 -1.02
CA GLU A 50 2.67 -5.95 -1.21
C GLU A 50 1.40 -6.32 -0.45
N ARG A 51 1.18 -5.67 0.70
CA ARG A 51 -0.03 -5.84 1.52
C ARG A 51 -0.42 -4.51 2.16
N VAL A 52 -1.71 -4.24 2.18
CA VAL A 52 -2.32 -3.12 2.91
C VAL A 52 -3.17 -3.71 4.04
N VAL A 53 -3.11 -3.10 5.22
CA VAL A 53 -3.95 -3.46 6.37
C VAL A 53 -4.81 -2.25 6.72
N ILE A 54 -6.12 -2.47 6.79
CA ILE A 54 -7.13 -1.45 7.13
C ILE A 54 -8.02 -2.06 8.19
N ASP A 55 -8.15 -1.42 9.35
CA ASP A 55 -8.95 -1.91 10.48
C ASP A 55 -8.66 -3.38 10.87
N GLY A 56 -7.40 -3.80 10.74
CA GLY A 56 -6.94 -5.17 11.01
C GLY A 56 -7.23 -6.18 9.90
N GLN A 57 -7.91 -5.79 8.82
CA GLN A 57 -8.13 -6.64 7.65
C GLN A 57 -6.96 -6.54 6.66
N ASP A 58 -6.42 -7.70 6.28
CA ASP A 58 -5.37 -7.83 5.29
C ASP A 58 -5.92 -7.79 3.85
N TYR A 59 -5.29 -6.97 3.01
CA TYR A 59 -5.48 -6.88 1.56
C TYR A 59 -4.15 -7.24 0.87
N ASN A 60 -3.95 -8.54 0.57
CA ASN A 60 -2.71 -9.05 -0.02
C ASN A 60 -2.69 -8.89 -1.55
N LEU A 61 -1.91 -7.93 -2.05
CA LEU A 61 -1.83 -7.58 -3.47
C LEU A 61 -1.06 -8.61 -4.30
N TYR A 62 -0.26 -9.46 -3.65
CA TYR A 62 0.55 -10.50 -4.28
C TYR A 62 0.36 -11.85 -3.58
N PRO A 63 -0.83 -12.48 -3.71
CA PRO A 63 -1.08 -13.79 -3.12
C PRO A 63 -0.11 -14.81 -3.71
N GLY A 64 0.64 -15.50 -2.84
CA GLY A 64 1.64 -16.51 -3.22
C GLY A 64 3.08 -16.00 -3.27
N ARG A 65 3.34 -14.73 -2.97
CA ARG A 65 4.70 -14.27 -2.63
C ARG A 65 4.93 -14.44 -1.14
N THR A 66 6.07 -15.05 -0.78
CA THR A 66 6.61 -14.95 0.58
C THR A 66 7.28 -13.58 0.69
N SER A 67 6.71 -12.71 1.51
CA SER A 67 7.28 -11.42 1.91
C SER A 67 8.29 -11.63 3.04
#